data_AF-A0A3B1IUQ0-F1
#
_entry.id   AF-A0A3B1IUQ0-F1
#
_cell.length_a   1.000
_cell.length_b   1.000
_cell.length_c   1.000
_cell.angle_alpha   90.00
_cell.angle_beta   90.00
_cell.angle_gamma   90.00
#
_symmetry.space_group_name_H-M   'P 1'
#
loop_
_entity.id
_entity.type
_entity.pdbx_description
1 polymer ?
#
loop_
_entity_poly.entity_id
_entity_poly.type
_entity_poly.pdbx_seq_one_letter_code
_entity_poly.pdbx_strand_id
1 'polypeptide(L)'
;LDSDSSHYESYGEDDEEEDFVKERAHYIQWSSSQPCLRPIPESRICGYLWRKKWLGQWTRQLFIIKHNSLLCFKCAKDLYPLLEMNLRGCQVVYKSKHSKKMQHELKVVSGSDTVIMGFQSCSLAEEWRKIIEELSGSSYYEPDSHSSLSLLKSDRLDSCRGYLNVLMNCQWQSLWCKVEDGVLKMFRDDVCEDTPQYTVQLRGSEVRPGPDTAHAYRVTILQHGDQVAVLE
;
A
#
# COMPACT_ATOMS: atom_id res chain seq x y z
N LEU A 1 -56.51 -60.17 -12.87
CA LEU A 1 -55.74 -59.19 -13.66
C LEU A 1 -54.31 -59.30 -13.17
N ASP A 2 -53.57 -60.20 -13.80
CA ASP A 2 -52.11 -60.27 -13.71
C ASP A 2 -51.49 -58.95 -14.18
N SER A 3 -50.36 -58.53 -13.61
CA SER A 3 -49.20 -58.16 -14.43
C SER A 3 -47.94 -58.07 -13.58
N ASP A 4 -46.95 -58.82 -14.06
CA ASP A 4 -45.56 -58.97 -13.63
C ASP A 4 -44.75 -57.64 -13.71
N SER A 5 -43.60 -57.59 -13.03
CA SER A 5 -42.31 -57.11 -13.60
C SER A 5 -41.33 -56.54 -12.56
N SER A 6 -40.32 -57.35 -12.29
CA SER A 6 -38.86 -57.09 -12.23
C SER A 6 -38.24 -55.94 -11.42
N HIS A 7 -37.33 -56.38 -10.54
CA HIS A 7 -36.14 -55.70 -10.06
C HIS A 7 -35.03 -55.73 -11.14
N TYR A 8 -34.46 -54.58 -11.51
CA TYR A 8 -33.13 -54.48 -12.15
C TYR A 8 -32.51 -53.09 -11.94
N GLU A 9 -31.23 -53.07 -11.56
CA GLU A 9 -30.38 -51.90 -11.32
C GLU A 9 -29.80 -51.33 -12.61
N SER A 10 -29.60 -50.01 -12.68
CA SER A 10 -28.71 -49.39 -13.67
C SER A 10 -27.49 -48.81 -12.98
N TYR A 11 -26.35 -49.47 -13.16
CA TYR A 11 -25.03 -48.98 -12.82
C TYR A 11 -24.54 -47.95 -13.86
N GLY A 12 -23.85 -46.92 -13.35
CA GLY A 12 -22.61 -46.36 -13.90
C GLY A 12 -22.64 -45.66 -15.26
N GLU A 13 -22.47 -44.33 -15.22
CA GLU A 13 -21.55 -43.53 -16.05
C GLU A 13 -21.47 -42.17 -15.34
N ASP A 14 -20.53 -42.02 -14.41
CA ASP A 14 -19.15 -41.54 -14.61
C ASP A 14 -19.07 -40.13 -15.22
N ASP A 15 -18.31 -39.32 -14.49
CA ASP A 15 -17.50 -38.18 -14.89
C ASP A 15 -18.20 -36.89 -15.34
N GLU A 16 -18.13 -35.89 -14.45
CA GLU A 16 -17.27 -34.70 -14.60
C GLU A 16 -17.59 -33.77 -13.42
N GLU A 17 -16.67 -33.64 -12.45
CA GLU A 17 -15.83 -32.44 -12.27
C GLU A 17 -16.67 -31.17 -11.99
N GLU A 18 -16.55 -30.44 -10.89
CA GLU A 18 -15.39 -30.12 -10.06
C GLU A 18 -15.91 -29.39 -8.81
N ASP A 19 -15.20 -29.59 -7.69
CA ASP A 19 -14.90 -28.65 -6.59
C ASP A 19 -15.84 -27.44 -6.36
N PHE A 20 -16.22 -27.10 -5.13
CA PHE A 20 -15.26 -26.55 -4.17
C PHE A 20 -15.80 -26.65 -2.76
N VAL A 21 -14.93 -27.17 -1.90
CA VAL A 21 -14.89 -27.09 -0.44
C VAL A 21 -15.44 -25.75 0.09
N LYS A 22 -16.74 -25.70 0.38
CA LYS A 22 -17.25 -24.82 1.43
C LYS A 22 -16.71 -25.34 2.76
N GLU A 23 -16.40 -24.42 3.66
CA GLU A 23 -16.16 -24.70 5.08
C GLU A 23 -14.71 -24.99 5.49
N ARG A 24 -13.80 -24.04 5.25
CA ARG A 24 -12.58 -23.94 6.08
C ARG A 24 -12.05 -22.51 6.26
N ALA A 25 -12.85 -21.62 6.86
CA ALA A 25 -12.35 -20.37 7.44
C ALA A 25 -13.35 -19.75 8.46
N HIS A 26 -13.76 -20.48 9.50
CA HIS A 26 -14.63 -19.95 10.56
C HIS A 26 -13.92 -19.07 11.62
N TYR A 27 -12.71 -18.56 11.37
CA TYR A 27 -11.99 -17.71 12.34
C TYR A 27 -11.72 -16.27 11.86
N ILE A 28 -12.23 -15.84 10.71
CA ILE A 28 -12.18 -14.43 10.30
C ILE A 28 -13.51 -13.76 10.66
N GLN A 29 -13.82 -13.74 11.97
CA GLN A 29 -14.85 -12.87 12.50
C GLN A 29 -14.15 -11.56 12.87
N TRP A 30 -14.14 -10.60 11.94
CA TRP A 30 -13.71 -9.23 12.26
C TRP A 30 -14.71 -8.64 13.25
N SER A 31 -14.35 -8.61 14.54
CA SER A 31 -15.11 -7.90 15.55
C SER A 31 -14.98 -6.40 15.30
N SER A 32 -15.97 -5.80 14.66
CA SER A 32 -16.12 -4.36 14.43
C SER A 32 -16.53 -3.56 15.68
N SER A 33 -16.34 -4.12 16.88
CA SER A 33 -16.83 -3.56 18.14
C SER A 33 -15.78 -3.64 19.24
N GLN A 34 -14.75 -2.80 19.18
CA GLN A 34 -14.05 -2.32 20.38
C GLN A 34 -13.72 -0.81 20.29
N PRO A 35 -14.16 0.01 21.25
CA PRO A 35 -13.74 1.41 21.38
C PRO A 35 -12.28 1.50 21.86
N CYS A 36 -11.55 2.48 21.31
CA CYS A 36 -10.27 3.06 21.76
C CYS A 36 -9.39 2.28 22.75
N LEU A 37 -8.21 1.84 22.30
CA LEU A 37 -6.89 1.83 22.99
C LEU A 37 -5.88 1.00 22.16
N ARG A 38 -5.26 1.57 21.10
CA ARG A 38 -4.01 1.09 20.43
C ARG A 38 -3.56 2.07 19.31
N PRO A 39 -2.24 2.18 18.97
CA PRO A 39 -1.70 3.24 18.10
C PRO A 39 -2.14 3.15 16.63
N ILE A 40 -2.12 4.33 15.99
CA ILE A 40 -2.36 4.70 14.57
C ILE A 40 -1.63 3.75 13.59
N PRO A 41 -2.06 3.55 12.32
CA PRO A 41 -1.35 2.66 11.40
C PRO A 41 0.09 3.14 11.20
N GLU A 42 1.09 2.47 11.78
CA GLU A 42 2.46 3.01 11.85
C GLU A 42 3.27 2.82 10.55
N SER A 43 2.64 2.85 9.37
CA SER A 43 3.39 3.02 8.11
C SER A 43 3.78 4.49 7.96
N ARG A 44 5.08 4.79 8.03
CA ARG A 44 5.64 6.15 7.95
C ARG A 44 5.70 6.66 6.52
N ILE A 45 5.93 5.77 5.56
CA ILE A 45 5.90 6.05 4.13
C ILE A 45 5.73 4.72 3.37
N CYS A 46 5.06 4.76 2.22
CA CYS A 46 4.97 3.64 1.31
C CYS A 46 4.98 4.10 -0.15
N GLY A 47 5.46 3.26 -1.05
CA GLY A 47 5.48 3.60 -2.48
C GLY A 47 6.15 2.55 -3.34
N TYR A 48 5.81 2.54 -4.62
CA TYR A 48 6.49 1.72 -5.62
C TYR A 48 7.79 2.39 -6.05
N LEU A 49 8.92 1.83 -5.64
CA LEU A 49 10.26 2.33 -5.96
C LEU A 49 11.05 1.30 -6.78
N TRP A 50 12.19 1.74 -7.33
CA TRP A 50 13.10 0.85 -8.04
C TRP A 50 14.12 0.25 -7.09
N ARG A 51 14.19 -1.08 -6.99
CA ARG A 51 15.29 -1.77 -6.29
C ARG A 51 16.38 -2.17 -7.27
N LYS A 52 17.64 -1.88 -6.92
CA LYS A 52 18.80 -2.36 -7.67
C LYS A 52 19.14 -3.81 -7.27
N LYS A 53 19.26 -4.68 -8.26
CA LYS A 53 19.77 -6.05 -8.11
C LYS A 53 21.29 -6.06 -8.19
N TRP A 54 21.90 -7.17 -7.77
CA TRP A 54 23.36 -7.38 -7.81
C TRP A 54 23.95 -7.26 -9.23
N LEU A 55 23.19 -7.66 -10.27
CA LEU A 55 23.56 -7.47 -11.68
C LEU A 55 23.35 -6.05 -12.22
N GLY A 56 23.04 -5.07 -11.36
CA GLY A 56 22.77 -3.68 -11.77
C GLY A 56 21.40 -3.45 -12.43
N GLN A 57 20.59 -4.49 -12.61
CA GLN A 57 19.21 -4.39 -13.09
C GLN A 57 18.30 -3.73 -12.04
N TRP A 58 17.30 -2.98 -12.53
CA TRP A 58 16.29 -2.33 -11.70
C TRP A 58 14.98 -3.10 -11.77
N THR A 59 14.30 -3.25 -10.64
CA THR A 59 12.96 -3.86 -10.57
C THR A 59 12.06 -2.98 -9.73
N ARG A 60 10.86 -2.68 -10.24
CA ARG A 60 9.84 -1.90 -9.52
C ARG A 60 9.21 -2.79 -8.45
N GLN A 61 9.23 -2.36 -7.20
CA GLN A 61 8.78 -3.10 -6.02
C GLN A 61 8.09 -2.15 -5.05
N LEU A 62 7.19 -2.68 -4.22
CA LEU A 62 6.53 -1.91 -3.18
C LEU A 62 7.44 -1.83 -1.96
N PHE A 63 7.75 -0.63 -1.52
CA PHE A 63 8.47 -0.37 -0.27
C PHE A 63 7.52 0.23 0.77
N ILE A 64 7.67 -0.19 2.01
CA ILE A 64 6.89 0.31 3.15
C ILE A 64 7.84 0.47 4.32
N ILE A 65 7.92 1.67 4.90
CA ILE A 65 8.55 1.86 6.21
C ILE A 65 7.45 1.76 7.25
N LYS A 66 7.53 0.76 8.12
CA LYS A 66 6.57 0.53 9.20
C LYS A 66 7.30 0.42 10.54
N HIS A 67 6.92 1.20 11.54
CA HIS A 67 7.66 1.36 12.79
C HIS A 67 9.13 1.74 12.54
N ASN A 68 10.05 0.77 12.65
CA ASN A 68 11.49 0.89 12.39
C ASN A 68 11.98 -0.10 11.31
N SER A 69 11.07 -0.77 10.60
CA SER A 69 11.39 -1.75 9.57
C SER A 69 11.15 -1.17 8.18
N LEU A 70 12.12 -1.30 7.28
CA LEU A 70 11.92 -1.15 5.84
C LEU A 70 11.53 -2.51 5.26
N LEU A 71 10.32 -2.58 4.73
CA LEU A 71 9.76 -3.75 4.07
C LEU A 71 9.77 -3.55 2.56
N CYS A 72 10.05 -4.61 1.80
CA CYS A 72 9.99 -4.62 0.34
C CYS A 72 9.18 -5.82 -0.13
N PHE A 73 8.17 -5.60 -0.97
CA PHE A 73 7.29 -6.62 -1.54
C PHE A 73 7.40 -6.61 -3.07
N LYS A 74 7.02 -7.72 -3.74
CA LYS A 74 6.91 -7.74 -5.20
C LYS A 74 5.76 -6.83 -5.63
N CYS A 75 4.62 -6.94 -4.95
CA CYS A 75 3.43 -6.12 -5.19
C CYS A 75 2.53 -6.02 -3.94
N ALA A 76 1.50 -5.18 -4.01
CA ALA A 76 0.54 -4.97 -2.92
C ALA A 76 -0.30 -6.20 -2.55
N LYS A 77 -0.38 -7.22 -3.43
CA LYS A 77 -1.13 -8.46 -3.17
C LYS A 77 -0.34 -9.47 -2.33
N ASP A 78 0.95 -9.26 -2.16
CA ASP A 78 1.81 -10.21 -1.44
C ASP A 78 1.58 -10.11 0.07
N LEU A 79 1.52 -11.27 0.74
CA LEU A 79 1.35 -11.34 2.19
C LEU A 79 2.68 -11.19 2.96
N TYR A 80 3.81 -11.49 2.33
CA TYR A 80 5.13 -11.53 2.97
C TYR A 80 6.17 -10.72 2.21
N PRO A 81 7.07 -10.00 2.90
CA PRO A 81 8.09 -9.19 2.25
C PRO A 81 9.21 -10.06 1.66
N LEU A 82 9.77 -9.60 0.54
CA LEU A 82 11.02 -10.09 -0.06
C LEU A 82 12.27 -9.63 0.70
N LEU A 83 12.14 -8.56 1.49
CA LEU A 83 13.17 -8.02 2.37
C LEU A 83 12.49 -7.33 3.54
N GLU A 84 12.95 -7.63 4.75
CA GLU A 84 12.66 -6.86 5.96
C GLU A 84 13.99 -6.44 6.58
N MET A 85 14.20 -5.14 6.74
CA MET A 85 15.46 -4.57 7.24
C MET A 85 15.18 -3.62 8.41
N ASN A 86 15.86 -3.84 9.53
CA ASN A 86 15.80 -2.93 10.68
C ASN A 86 16.59 -1.65 10.36
N LEU A 87 15.93 -0.50 10.49
CA LEU A 87 16.52 0.80 10.18
C LEU A 87 17.35 1.38 11.34
N ARG A 88 17.22 0.87 12.57
CA ARG A 88 18.02 1.36 13.71
C ARG A 88 19.50 1.11 13.47
N GLY A 89 20.32 2.16 13.60
CA GLY A 89 21.76 2.11 13.34
C GLY A 89 22.14 1.90 11.87
N CYS A 90 21.17 1.96 10.95
CA CYS A 90 21.48 1.84 9.53
C CYS A 90 22.23 3.08 9.01
N GLN A 91 23.05 2.88 7.98
CA GLN A 91 23.70 3.96 7.24
C GLN A 91 22.96 4.19 5.93
N VAL A 92 22.62 5.45 5.64
CA VAL A 92 22.03 5.82 4.36
C VAL A 92 22.97 6.75 3.59
N VAL A 93 23.17 6.44 2.31
CA VAL A 93 24.04 7.21 1.41
C VAL A 93 23.23 7.59 0.18
N TYR A 94 23.08 8.90 -0.03
CA TYR A 94 22.49 9.47 -1.24
C TYR A 94 23.52 9.64 -2.35
N LYS A 95 23.14 9.30 -3.59
CA LYS A 95 23.94 9.52 -4.79
C LYS A 95 23.08 10.09 -5.90
N SER A 96 23.51 11.21 -6.46
CA SER A 96 23.01 11.72 -7.74
C SER A 96 23.90 11.21 -8.88
N LYS A 97 23.28 10.86 -10.01
CA LYS A 97 23.95 10.32 -11.22
C LYS A 97 23.38 10.97 -12.48
N HIS A 98 24.24 11.18 -13.47
CA HIS A 98 23.85 11.56 -14.83
C HIS A 98 23.33 10.35 -15.63
N SER A 99 22.32 9.66 -15.10
CA SER A 99 21.69 8.49 -15.73
C SER A 99 20.32 8.88 -16.27
N LYS A 100 20.02 8.48 -17.50
CA LYS A 100 18.68 8.67 -18.09
C LYS A 100 17.60 7.80 -17.44
N LYS A 101 17.99 6.74 -16.71
CA LYS A 101 17.05 5.77 -16.12
C LYS A 101 16.77 6.06 -14.65
N MET A 102 17.82 6.25 -13.83
CA MET A 102 17.73 6.49 -12.39
C MET A 102 18.74 7.58 -12.00
N GLN A 103 18.25 8.79 -11.77
CA GLN A 103 19.08 9.95 -11.44
C GLN A 103 19.48 9.97 -9.96
N HIS A 104 18.65 9.42 -9.09
CA HIS A 104 18.84 9.49 -7.64
C HIS A 104 18.82 8.08 -7.05
N GLU A 105 19.85 7.73 -6.27
CA GLU A 105 19.95 6.45 -5.56
C GLU A 105 20.10 6.69 -4.04
N LEU A 106 19.33 5.96 -3.23
CA LEU A 106 19.57 5.80 -1.80
C LEU A 106 20.11 4.39 -1.54
N LYS A 107 21.34 4.30 -1.03
CA LYS A 107 21.91 3.05 -0.53
C LYS A 107 21.71 3.01 0.98
N VAL A 108 20.98 2.02 1.47
CA VAL A 108 20.79 1.79 2.91
C VAL A 108 21.53 0.50 3.29
N VAL A 109 22.31 0.57 4.35
CA VAL A 109 23.13 -0.53 4.88
C VAL A 109 22.77 -0.74 6.34
N SER A 110 22.41 -1.97 6.72
CA SER A 110 22.12 -2.35 8.10
C SER A 110 22.75 -3.70 8.41
N GLY A 111 23.79 -3.72 9.24
CA GLY A 111 24.60 -4.92 9.46
C GLY A 111 25.23 -5.43 8.15
N SER A 112 24.93 -6.67 7.76
CA SER A 112 25.34 -7.26 6.48
C SER A 112 24.42 -6.93 5.31
N ASP A 113 23.22 -6.39 5.59
CA ASP A 113 22.21 -6.17 4.57
C ASP A 113 22.42 -4.85 3.85
N THR A 114 22.16 -4.84 2.55
CA THR A 114 22.22 -3.64 1.71
C THR A 114 21.05 -3.62 0.74
N VAL A 115 20.36 -2.48 0.68
CA VAL A 115 19.36 -2.20 -0.34
C VAL A 115 19.68 -0.88 -1.04
N ILE A 116 19.48 -0.84 -2.36
CA ILE A 116 19.62 0.37 -3.14
C ILE A 116 18.27 0.67 -3.78
N MET A 117 17.68 1.79 -3.38
CA MET A 117 16.43 2.34 -3.90
C MET A 117 16.75 3.43 -4.92
N GLY A 118 16.06 3.42 -6.07
CA GLY A 118 16.22 4.36 -7.16
C GLY A 118 14.98 5.24 -7.35
N PHE A 119 15.22 6.52 -7.61
CA PHE A 119 14.21 7.56 -7.78
C PHE A 119 14.50 8.37 -9.05
N GLN A 120 13.42 8.84 -9.69
CA GLN A 120 13.48 9.81 -10.78
C GLN A 120 13.40 11.25 -10.26
N SER A 121 12.93 11.46 -9.03
CA SER A 121 12.82 12.78 -8.41
C SER A 121 13.77 12.90 -7.22
N CYS A 122 14.47 14.05 -7.15
CA CYS A 122 15.30 14.42 -6.02
C CYS A 122 14.46 14.61 -4.75
N SER A 123 13.29 15.24 -4.86
CA SER A 123 12.42 15.50 -3.71
C SER A 123 11.91 14.21 -3.06
N LEU A 124 11.47 13.24 -3.88
CA LEU A 124 11.06 11.92 -3.39
C LEU A 124 12.24 11.18 -2.74
N ALA A 125 13.44 11.25 -3.32
CA ALA A 125 14.61 10.63 -2.70
C ALA A 125 14.94 11.27 -1.34
N GLU A 126 14.83 12.59 -1.22
CA GLU A 126 15.08 13.30 0.04
C GLU A 126 14.03 12.98 1.10
N GLU A 127 12.75 12.87 0.74
CA GLU A 127 11.69 12.50 1.67
C GLU A 127 11.95 11.12 2.30
N TRP A 128 12.24 10.12 1.46
CA TRP A 128 12.59 8.78 1.93
C TRP A 128 13.87 8.78 2.78
N ARG A 129 14.89 9.55 2.38
CA ARG A 129 16.13 9.69 3.14
C ARG A 129 15.89 10.26 4.53
N LYS A 130 15.14 11.36 4.65
CA LYS A 130 14.85 12.01 5.93
C LYS A 130 14.22 11.03 6.93
N ILE A 131 13.25 10.23 6.47
CA ILE A 131 12.58 9.23 7.31
C ILE A 131 13.56 8.12 7.74
N ILE A 132 14.45 7.69 6.84
CA ILE A 132 15.45 6.66 7.15
C ILE A 132 16.50 7.17 8.16
N GLU A 133 16.98 8.41 8.01
CA GLU A 133 17.95 9.03 8.93
C GLU A 133 17.37 9.24 10.32
N GLU A 134 16.11 9.64 10.42
CA GLU A 134 15.39 9.72 11.70
C GLU A 134 15.34 8.36 12.39
N LEU A 135 15.00 7.31 11.65
CA LEU A 135 14.86 5.96 12.20
C LEU A 135 16.19 5.28 12.49
N SER A 136 17.27 5.73 11.86
CA SER A 136 18.61 5.21 12.14
C SER A 136 19.18 5.66 13.48
N GLY A 137 18.60 6.71 14.07
CA GLY A 137 19.15 7.34 15.27
C GLY A 137 20.31 8.29 14.98
N SER A 138 20.56 8.63 13.72
CA SER A 138 21.57 9.61 13.31
C SER A 138 20.99 11.03 13.38
N SER A 139 20.63 11.52 14.57
CA SER A 139 20.19 12.92 14.70
C SER A 139 21.40 13.86 14.63
N TYR A 140 21.56 14.61 13.54
CA TYR A 140 22.49 15.73 13.45
C TYR A 140 21.96 17.03 14.11
N TYR A 141 20.83 16.94 14.84
CA TYR A 141 20.23 18.04 15.59
C TYR A 141 19.85 17.56 17.00
N GLU A 142 20.18 18.39 17.98
CA GLU A 142 19.88 18.22 19.40
C GLU A 142 18.39 17.92 19.67
N PRO A 143 18.07 17.14 20.71
CA PRO A 143 16.72 16.67 20.98
C PRO A 143 15.90 17.70 21.77
N ASP A 144 15.26 18.65 21.09
CA ASP A 144 14.14 19.37 21.71
C ASP A 144 12.84 18.57 21.56
N SER A 145 12.69 17.74 22.57
CA SER A 145 11.54 16.97 23.03
C SER A 145 10.17 17.52 22.57
N HIS A 146 9.38 16.62 21.97
CA HIS A 146 7.95 16.72 21.67
C HIS A 146 7.47 17.62 20.52
N SER A 147 8.25 18.58 20.03
CA SER A 147 7.80 19.51 18.97
C SER A 147 8.07 19.02 17.53
N SER A 148 9.16 18.28 17.30
CA SER A 148 9.54 17.82 15.94
C SER A 148 8.62 16.73 15.37
N LEU A 149 7.89 16.01 16.23
CA LEU A 149 6.94 14.97 15.81
C LEU A 149 5.67 15.53 15.17
N SER A 150 5.25 16.75 15.52
CA SER A 150 4.05 17.38 14.97
C SER A 150 4.34 18.09 13.65
N LEU A 151 5.47 18.80 13.54
CA LEU A 151 5.86 19.50 12.31
C LEU A 151 6.15 18.54 11.15
N LEU A 152 6.81 17.41 11.41
CA LEU A 152 7.04 16.39 10.39
C LEU A 152 5.78 15.59 10.05
N LYS A 153 4.78 15.50 10.94
CA LYS A 153 3.47 14.90 10.60
C LYS A 153 2.76 15.67 9.49
N SER A 154 2.92 17.00 9.49
CA SER A 154 2.34 17.90 8.50
C SER A 154 2.99 17.73 7.12
N ASP A 155 4.33 17.67 7.06
CA ASP A 155 5.06 17.45 5.79
C ASP A 155 4.95 16.01 5.26
N ARG A 156 4.81 14.99 6.13
CA ARG A 156 4.70 13.56 5.74
C ARG A 156 3.41 13.20 5.03
N LEU A 157 2.39 14.04 5.15
CA LEU A 157 1.12 13.83 4.48
C LEU A 157 1.18 14.19 2.98
N ASP A 158 2.27 14.81 2.53
CA ASP A 158 2.45 15.25 1.15
C ASP A 158 2.72 14.10 0.17
N SER A 159 3.29 12.98 0.63
CA SER A 159 3.54 11.80 -0.23
C SER A 159 2.26 11.05 -0.64
N CYS A 160 1.16 11.23 0.08
CA CYS A 160 -0.13 10.62 -0.26
C CYS A 160 -1.05 11.58 -1.04
N ARG A 161 -0.49 12.65 -1.60
CA ARG A 161 -1.24 13.63 -2.39
C ARG A 161 -0.97 13.45 -3.88
N GLY A 162 -1.99 13.66 -4.70
CA GLY A 162 -1.85 13.58 -6.15
C GLY A 162 -3.18 13.58 -6.86
N TYR A 163 -3.14 13.85 -8.16
CA TYR A 163 -4.31 13.67 -9.02
C TYR A 163 -4.58 12.19 -9.22
N LEU A 164 -5.81 11.78 -8.93
CA LEU A 164 -6.36 10.45 -9.24
C LEU A 164 -7.62 10.63 -10.07
N ASN A 165 -7.89 9.70 -10.98
CA ASN A 165 -9.20 9.59 -11.57
C ASN A 165 -10.10 8.85 -10.57
N VAL A 166 -11.20 9.48 -10.18
CA VAL A 166 -12.12 8.97 -9.16
C VAL A 166 -13.49 8.75 -9.79
N LEU A 167 -14.03 7.55 -9.66
CA LEU A 167 -15.43 7.24 -9.92
C LEU A 167 -16.23 7.42 -8.63
N MET A 168 -17.08 8.44 -8.61
CA MET A 168 -18.10 8.65 -7.58
C MET A 168 -19.39 9.10 -8.24
N ASN A 169 -20.54 8.70 -7.69
CA ASN A 169 -21.86 9.02 -8.24
C ASN A 169 -21.99 8.68 -9.75
N CYS A 170 -21.37 7.57 -10.17
CA CYS A 170 -21.34 7.10 -11.56
C CYS A 170 -20.65 8.04 -12.56
N GLN A 171 -19.76 8.94 -12.10
CA GLN A 171 -18.98 9.83 -12.95
C GLN A 171 -17.48 9.78 -12.62
N TRP A 172 -16.65 9.60 -13.64
CA TRP A 172 -15.18 9.72 -13.52
C TRP A 172 -14.77 11.19 -13.52
N GLN A 173 -13.96 11.58 -12.54
CA GLN A 173 -13.41 12.93 -12.40
C GLN A 173 -11.94 12.85 -11.98
N SER A 174 -11.08 13.67 -12.60
CA SER A 174 -9.72 13.87 -12.11
C SER A 174 -9.79 14.81 -10.91
N LEU A 175 -9.38 14.33 -9.74
CA LEU A 175 -9.45 15.06 -8.48
C LEU A 175 -8.09 15.03 -7.78
N TRP A 176 -7.72 16.16 -7.18
CA TRP A 176 -6.59 16.22 -6.27
C TRP A 176 -6.95 15.49 -4.98
N CYS A 177 -6.32 14.36 -4.73
CA CYS A 177 -6.60 13.50 -3.59
C CYS A 177 -5.51 13.65 -2.55
N LYS A 178 -5.86 13.63 -1.26
CA LYS A 178 -4.92 13.46 -0.15
C LYS A 178 -5.52 12.60 0.94
N VAL A 179 -4.70 11.79 1.62
CA VAL A 179 -5.14 11.01 2.78
C VAL A 179 -4.68 11.73 4.04
N GLU A 180 -5.63 12.14 4.88
CA GLU A 180 -5.38 12.86 6.13
C GLU A 180 -6.18 12.22 7.27
N ASP A 181 -5.51 11.89 8.38
CA ASP A 181 -6.14 11.30 9.58
C ASP A 181 -7.06 10.09 9.29
N GLY A 182 -6.68 9.26 8.31
CA GLY A 182 -7.46 8.09 7.89
C GLY A 182 -8.70 8.43 7.06
N VAL A 183 -8.76 9.63 6.48
CA VAL A 183 -9.79 10.09 5.56
C VAL A 183 -9.15 10.41 4.21
N LEU A 184 -9.68 9.84 3.13
CA LEU A 184 -9.36 10.26 1.78
C LEU A 184 -10.18 11.50 1.44
N LYS A 185 -9.52 12.64 1.31
CA LYS A 185 -10.10 13.93 0.92
C LYS A 185 -9.81 14.17 -0.57
N MET A 186 -10.82 14.59 -1.32
CA MET A 186 -10.74 14.79 -2.77
C MET A 186 -11.21 16.20 -3.12
N PHE A 187 -10.39 16.93 -3.86
CA PHE A 187 -10.56 18.33 -4.21
C PHE A 187 -10.57 18.49 -5.73
N ARG A 188 -11.16 19.58 -6.21
CA ARG A 188 -11.20 19.89 -7.64
C ARG A 188 -9.81 20.20 -8.20
N ASP A 189 -8.98 20.87 -7.41
CA ASP A 189 -7.62 21.27 -7.74
C ASP A 189 -6.76 21.35 -6.45
N ASP A 190 -5.46 21.56 -6.63
CA ASP A 190 -4.45 21.67 -5.58
C ASP A 190 -4.38 23.06 -4.92
N VAL A 191 -5.18 24.02 -5.40
CA VAL A 191 -5.22 25.40 -4.88
C VAL A 191 -6.35 25.57 -3.86
N CYS A 192 -7.44 24.81 -4.02
CA CYS A 192 -8.62 24.84 -3.17
C CYS A 192 -8.55 23.72 -2.11
N GLU A 193 -7.64 23.83 -1.13
CA GLU A 193 -7.56 22.86 -0.02
C GLU A 193 -8.60 23.10 1.10
N ASP A 194 -9.34 24.21 1.06
CA ASP A 194 -10.22 24.63 2.17
C ASP A 194 -11.47 23.75 2.33
N THR A 195 -12.03 23.23 1.23
CA THR A 195 -13.22 22.37 1.26
C THR A 195 -13.12 21.21 0.27
N PRO A 196 -13.03 19.95 0.73
CA PRO A 196 -13.03 18.80 -0.16
C PRO A 196 -14.39 18.65 -0.85
N GLN A 197 -14.37 18.32 -2.14
CA GLN A 197 -15.56 17.98 -2.91
C GLN A 197 -16.13 16.63 -2.45
N TYR A 198 -15.26 15.68 -2.10
CA TYR A 198 -15.65 14.39 -1.53
C TYR A 198 -14.73 13.97 -0.37
N THR A 199 -15.29 13.21 0.57
CA THR A 199 -14.53 12.58 1.65
C THR A 199 -14.94 11.12 1.80
N VAL A 200 -13.95 10.25 2.04
CA VAL A 200 -14.18 8.82 2.28
C VAL A 200 -13.41 8.42 3.53
N GLN A 201 -14.11 7.95 4.56
CA GLN A 201 -13.44 7.36 5.73
C GLN A 201 -12.76 6.05 5.30
N LEU A 202 -11.46 5.91 5.53
CA LEU A 202 -10.72 4.69 5.17
C LEU A 202 -10.72 3.65 6.29
N ARG A 203 -11.00 4.08 7.52
CA ARG A 203 -11.05 3.19 8.68
C ARG A 203 -12.25 2.25 8.58
N GLY A 204 -11.99 0.94 8.60
CA GLY A 204 -13.03 -0.07 8.44
C GLY A 204 -13.42 -0.31 6.98
N SER A 205 -12.82 0.40 6.04
CA SER A 205 -13.04 0.18 4.61
C SER A 205 -12.26 -1.04 4.14
N GLU A 206 -12.88 -1.84 3.28
CA GLU A 206 -12.19 -2.87 2.53
C GLU A 206 -11.64 -2.24 1.24
N VAL A 207 -10.38 -2.52 0.93
CA VAL A 207 -9.72 -2.06 -0.29
C VAL A 207 -9.49 -3.26 -1.18
N ARG A 208 -10.12 -3.26 -2.36
CA ARG A 208 -9.99 -4.34 -3.33
C ARG A 208 -9.28 -3.85 -4.58
N PRO A 209 -8.33 -4.61 -5.14
CA PRO A 209 -7.86 -4.34 -6.49
C PRO A 209 -9.02 -4.52 -7.46
N GLY A 210 -9.23 -3.54 -8.33
CA GLY A 210 -10.12 -3.67 -9.47
C GLY A 210 -9.46 -4.46 -10.60
N PRO A 211 -10.18 -4.75 -11.69
CA PRO A 211 -9.55 -5.22 -12.91
C PRO A 211 -8.62 -4.11 -13.42
N ASP A 212 -7.31 -4.32 -13.29
CA ASP A 212 -6.29 -3.43 -13.81
C ASP A 212 -6.49 -3.28 -15.33
N THR A 213 -6.39 -2.05 -15.84
CA THR A 213 -6.30 -1.84 -17.29
C THR A 213 -4.83 -1.86 -17.70
N ALA A 214 -4.55 -1.89 -19.01
CA ALA A 214 -3.17 -1.78 -19.48
C ALA A 214 -2.49 -0.46 -19.05
N HIS A 215 -3.24 0.55 -18.62
CA HIS A 215 -2.76 1.93 -18.43
C HIS A 215 -3.03 2.49 -17.02
N ALA A 216 -3.80 1.81 -16.19
CA ALA A 216 -4.14 2.26 -14.83
C ALA A 216 -4.29 1.08 -13.86
N TYR A 217 -3.82 1.29 -12.62
CA TYR A 217 -4.08 0.38 -11.51
C TYR A 217 -5.37 0.81 -10.84
N ARG A 218 -6.35 -0.09 -10.77
CA ARG A 218 -7.67 0.26 -10.24
C ARG A 218 -7.80 -0.19 -8.79
N VAL A 219 -8.33 0.67 -7.94
CA VAL A 219 -8.61 0.36 -6.53
C VAL A 219 -10.07 0.68 -6.22
N THR A 220 -10.79 -0.27 -5.64
CA THR A 220 -12.15 -0.07 -5.15
C THR A 220 -12.14 0.00 -3.64
N ILE A 221 -12.74 1.07 -3.10
CA ILE A 221 -12.96 1.25 -1.67
C ILE A 221 -14.41 0.85 -1.37
N LEU A 222 -14.58 -0.06 -0.41
CA LEU A 222 -15.87 -0.55 0.04
C LEU A 222 -16.08 -0.21 1.52
N GLN A 223 -17.30 0.15 1.89
CA GLN A 223 -17.74 0.26 3.28
C GLN A 223 -18.96 -0.62 3.48
N HIS A 224 -18.90 -1.54 4.45
CA HIS A 224 -20.00 -2.48 4.74
C HIS A 224 -20.48 -3.29 3.51
N GLY A 225 -19.61 -3.49 2.51
CA GLY A 225 -19.93 -4.17 1.25
C GLY A 225 -20.34 -3.25 0.10
N ASP A 226 -20.61 -1.97 0.36
CA ASP A 226 -21.01 -0.99 -0.64
C ASP A 226 -19.80 -0.24 -1.23
N GLN A 227 -19.80 -0.05 -2.55
CA GLN A 227 -18.78 0.73 -3.24
C GLN A 227 -18.94 2.21 -2.93
N VAL A 228 -17.94 2.79 -2.27
CA VAL A 228 -17.92 4.23 -1.93
C VAL A 228 -17.03 5.04 -2.86
N ALA A 229 -16.00 4.44 -3.45
CA ALA A 229 -15.17 5.08 -4.47
C ALA A 229 -14.41 4.04 -5.31
N VAL A 230 -14.09 4.39 -6.56
CA VAL A 230 -13.08 3.70 -7.36
C VAL A 230 -12.01 4.70 -7.78
N LEU A 231 -10.74 4.32 -7.64
CA LEU A 231 -9.57 5.16 -7.91
C LEU A 231 -8.72 4.55 -9.03
N GLU A 232 -8.18 5.40 -9.89
CA GLU A 232 -7.23 5.10 -10.97
C GLU A 232 -6.08 6.11 -11.05
#